data_AF-A0A970XUT2-F1
#
_entry.id   AF-A0A970XUT2-F1
#
_cell.length_a   1.000
_cell.length_b   1.000
_cell.length_c   1.000
_cell.angle_alpha   90.00
_cell.angle_beta   90.00
_cell.angle_gamma   90.00
#
_symmetry.space_group_name_H-M   'P 1'
#
loop_
_entity.id
_entity.type
_entity.pdbx_description
1 polymer ?
#
loop_
_entity_poly.entity_id
_entity_poly.type
_entity_poly.pdbx_seq_one_letter_code
_entity_poly.pdbx_strand_id
1 'polypeptide(L)'
;INNSSLGMVRQWQTLFYDGRYSNTDLNTGHGSIRVPDFVKLAEAYGALGIRVETEDEIDAAIELANATNDRPVVIDFVVSADAMVWPMVPQGVSNSFIRYAREASPAYEEA
;
A
#
# COMPACT_ATOMS: atom_id res chain seq x y z
N ILE A 1 5.30 -3.98 -0.14
CA ILE A 1 4.43 -2.78 0.02
C ILE A 1 3.72 -2.90 1.36
N ASN A 2 4.01 -1.99 2.27
CA ASN A 2 3.59 -2.02 3.66
C ASN A 2 2.89 -0.70 4.00
N ASN A 3 1.56 -0.70 3.92
CA ASN A 3 0.69 0.43 4.26
C ASN A 3 0.10 0.29 5.67
N SER A 4 0.67 -0.57 6.51
CA SER A 4 0.24 -0.82 7.90
C SER A 4 -1.23 -1.20 8.10
N SER A 5 -1.96 -1.61 7.04
CA SER A 5 -3.40 -1.86 7.10
C SER A 5 -3.89 -2.89 6.08
N LEU A 6 -5.12 -3.38 6.26
CA LEU A 6 -5.87 -4.11 5.23
C LEU A 6 -6.42 -3.10 4.20
N GLY A 7 -5.52 -2.53 3.39
CA GLY A 7 -5.79 -1.33 2.58
C GLY A 7 -7.06 -1.35 1.73
N MET A 8 -7.37 -2.49 1.08
CA MET A 8 -8.61 -2.60 0.30
C MET A 8 -9.86 -2.46 1.19
N VAL A 9 -9.91 -3.18 2.32
CA VAL A 9 -11.03 -3.09 3.27
C VAL A 9 -11.09 -1.70 3.90
N ARG A 10 -9.93 -1.11 4.23
CA ARG A 10 -9.83 0.26 4.77
C ARG A 10 -10.35 1.29 3.77
N GLN A 11 -10.07 1.17 2.48
CA GLN A 11 -10.62 2.03 1.44
C GLN A 11 -12.16 1.94 1.41
N TRP A 12 -12.73 0.74 1.48
CA TRP A 12 -14.18 0.56 1.57
C TRP A 12 -14.78 1.18 2.84
N GLN A 13 -14.14 0.98 3.99
CA GLN A 13 -14.55 1.59 5.26
C GLN A 13 -14.48 3.13 5.22
N THR A 14 -13.47 3.67 4.53
CA THR A 14 -13.33 5.12 4.31
C THR A 14 -14.44 5.67 3.41
N LEU A 15 -14.77 4.97 2.32
CA LEU A 15 -15.69 5.47 1.31
C LEU A 15 -17.17 5.27 1.65
N PHE A 16 -17.52 4.20 2.38
CA PHE A 16 -18.93 3.78 2.55
C PHE A 16 -19.37 3.62 4.01
N TYR A 17 -18.45 3.74 4.98
CA TYR A 17 -18.73 3.54 6.40
C TYR A 17 -18.16 4.66 7.27
N ASP A 18 -18.15 5.90 6.76
CA ASP A 18 -17.73 7.11 7.47
C ASP A 18 -16.32 7.04 8.09
N GLY A 19 -15.39 6.28 7.49
CA GLY A 19 -14.04 6.10 8.03
C GLY A 19 -14.00 5.28 9.33
N ARG A 20 -15.04 4.48 9.62
CA ARG A 20 -15.07 3.60 10.78
C ARG A 20 -14.21 2.36 10.52
N TYR A 21 -12.95 2.44 10.93
CA TYR A 21 -11.99 1.35 10.76
C TYR A 21 -12.27 0.20 11.73
N SER A 22 -12.70 -0.94 11.21
CA SER A 22 -13.00 -2.13 11.99
C SER A 22 -11.98 -3.22 11.69
N ASN A 23 -11.03 -3.43 12.60
CA ASN A 23 -10.00 -4.47 12.55
C ASN A 23 -9.14 -4.46 11.28
N THR A 24 -8.87 -3.27 10.72
CA THR A 24 -8.05 -3.12 9.51
C THR A 24 -6.62 -2.68 9.79
N ASP A 25 -6.30 -2.19 10.98
CA ASP A 25 -4.97 -1.68 11.29
C ASP A 25 -4.06 -2.81 11.77
N LEU A 26 -2.94 -3.01 11.07
CA LEU A 26 -2.03 -4.13 11.30
C LEU A 26 -0.81 -3.74 12.13
N ASN A 27 -0.56 -2.44 12.32
CA ASN A 27 0.60 -1.93 13.03
C ASN A 27 1.95 -2.42 12.47
N THR A 28 2.08 -2.61 11.16
CA THR A 28 3.29 -3.13 10.50
C THR A 28 4.22 -2.05 9.92
N GLY A 29 3.78 -0.79 9.78
CA GLY A 29 4.47 0.23 8.96
C GLY A 29 4.84 1.53 9.70
N HIS A 30 4.73 2.66 8.99
CA HIS A 30 5.16 3.99 9.46
C HIS A 30 4.44 4.39 10.76
N GLY A 31 5.20 4.89 11.75
CA GLY A 31 4.64 5.39 13.01
C GLY A 31 3.99 4.34 13.92
N SER A 32 4.12 3.04 13.61
CA SER A 32 3.57 1.94 14.42
C SER A 32 4.66 1.15 15.14
N ILE A 33 4.24 0.21 15.98
CA ILE A 33 5.12 -0.73 16.69
C ILE A 33 5.82 -1.77 15.77
N ARG A 34 5.56 -1.75 14.45
CA ARG A 34 6.07 -2.67 13.42
C ARG A 34 6.02 -4.15 13.83
N VAL A 35 4.82 -4.69 13.96
CA VAL A 35 4.62 -6.09 14.34
C VAL A 35 3.91 -6.85 13.21
N PRO A 36 4.60 -7.78 12.52
CA PRO A 36 6.03 -8.11 12.62
C PRO A 36 6.95 -7.04 11.98
N ASP A 37 8.23 -7.06 12.35
CA ASP A 37 9.27 -6.31 11.65
C ASP A 37 9.77 -7.16 10.46
N PHE A 38 9.33 -6.81 9.25
CA PHE A 38 9.61 -7.60 8.05
C PHE A 38 11.09 -7.69 7.68
N VAL A 39 11.90 -6.68 8.01
CA VAL A 39 13.35 -6.71 7.77
C VAL A 39 13.98 -7.77 8.66
N LYS A 40 13.70 -7.73 9.96
CA LYS A 40 14.22 -8.73 10.92
C LYS A 40 13.71 -10.12 10.61
N LEU A 41 12.47 -10.23 10.15
CA LEU A 41 11.91 -11.50 9.71
C LEU A 41 12.69 -12.03 8.49
N ALA A 42 12.94 -11.20 7.48
CA ALA A 42 13.73 -11.62 6.31
C ALA A 42 15.14 -12.11 6.70
N GLU A 43 15.83 -11.35 7.56
CA GLU A 43 17.16 -11.70 8.07
C GLU A 43 17.17 -13.04 8.80
N ALA A 44 16.15 -13.30 9.65
CA ALA A 44 16.02 -14.57 10.38
C ALA A 44 15.87 -15.79 9.46
N TYR A 45 15.34 -15.59 8.24
CA TYR A 45 15.21 -16.63 7.22
C TYR A 45 16.40 -16.67 6.24
N GLY A 46 17.47 -15.90 6.49
CA GLY A 46 18.67 -15.86 5.65
C GLY A 46 18.54 -14.99 4.39
N ALA A 47 17.47 -14.20 4.27
CA ALA A 47 17.30 -13.23 3.20
C ALA A 47 17.96 -11.88 3.57
N LEU A 48 18.28 -11.08 2.56
CA LEU A 48 18.63 -9.67 2.73
C LEU A 48 17.33 -8.87 2.94
N GLY A 49 17.15 -8.27 4.11
CA GLY A 49 16.05 -7.34 4.37
C GLY A 49 16.45 -5.90 4.04
N ILE A 50 15.61 -5.17 3.30
CA ILE A 50 15.79 -3.75 2.97
C ILE A 50 14.52 -3.01 3.38
N ARG A 51 14.66 -1.83 3.98
CA ARG A 51 13.54 -0.93 4.29
C ARG A 51 13.67 0.34 3.47
N VAL A 52 12.54 0.79 2.94
CA VAL A 52 12.41 2.03 2.18
C VAL A 52 11.28 2.83 2.81
N GLU A 53 11.60 4.01 3.33
CA GLU A 53 10.65 4.91 4.00
C GLU A 53 10.44 6.22 3.22
N THR A 54 11.39 6.59 2.37
CA THR A 54 11.34 7.80 1.55
C THR A 54 11.53 7.48 0.07
N GLU A 55 11.13 8.43 -0.79
CA GLU A 55 11.17 8.25 -2.25
C GLU A 55 12.60 8.17 -2.80
N ASP A 56 13.54 8.91 -2.21
CA ASP A 56 14.95 8.94 -2.59
C ASP A 56 15.71 7.64 -2.27
N GLU A 57 15.15 6.77 -1.45
CA GLU A 57 15.71 5.45 -1.13
C GLU A 57 15.31 4.37 -2.15
N ILE A 58 14.31 4.63 -3.00
CA ILE A 58 13.70 3.61 -3.89
C ILE A 58 14.72 3.04 -4.88
N ASP A 59 15.41 3.92 -5.62
CA ASP A 59 16.32 3.49 -6.68
C ASP A 59 17.48 2.67 -6.10
N ALA A 60 18.10 3.16 -5.02
CA ALA A 60 19.19 2.47 -4.34
C ALA A 60 18.77 1.10 -3.79
N ALA A 61 17.56 0.96 -3.25
CA ALA A 61 17.04 -0.30 -2.76
C ALA A 61 16.81 -1.32 -3.88
N ILE A 62 16.26 -0.88 -5.01
CA ILE A 62 16.02 -1.73 -6.19
C ILE A 62 17.35 -2.16 -6.82
N GLU A 63 18.31 -1.24 -6.95
CA GLU A 63 19.65 -1.54 -7.45
C GLU A 63 20.36 -2.58 -6.58
N LEU A 64 20.37 -2.39 -5.26
CA LEU A 64 20.96 -3.34 -4.31
C LEU A 64 20.28 -4.72 -4.40
N ALA A 65 18.95 -4.75 -4.49
CA ALA A 65 18.20 -6.00 -4.61
C ALA A 65 18.56 -6.76 -5.90
N ASN A 66 18.65 -6.07 -7.04
CA ASN A 66 19.01 -6.66 -8.32
C ASN A 66 20.49 -7.09 -8.39
N ALA A 67 21.38 -6.41 -7.67
CA ALA A 67 22.80 -6.77 -7.60
C ALA A 67 23.06 -7.99 -6.68
N THR A 68 22.14 -8.29 -5.77
CA THR A 68 22.27 -9.40 -4.82
C THR A 68 21.94 -10.73 -5.50
N ASN A 69 22.92 -11.63 -5.58
CA ASN A 69 22.80 -12.90 -6.31
C ASN A 69 23.07 -14.14 -5.44
N ASP A 70 23.41 -13.96 -4.17
CA ASP A 70 23.80 -15.00 -3.22
C ASP A 70 22.66 -15.42 -2.26
N ARG A 71 21.57 -14.65 -2.21
CA ARG A 71 20.43 -14.89 -1.31
C ARG A 71 19.16 -14.16 -1.77
N PRO A 72 17.96 -14.57 -1.30
CA PRO A 72 16.73 -13.83 -1.54
C PRO A 72 16.78 -12.43 -0.91
N VAL A 73 16.03 -11.49 -1.50
CA VAL A 73 15.90 -10.12 -0.99
C VAL A 73 14.43 -9.83 -0.69
N VAL A 74 14.16 -9.21 0.46
CA VAL A 74 12.83 -8.72 0.85
C VAL A 74 12.91 -7.22 1.06
N ILE A 75 12.13 -6.46 0.28
CA ILE A 75 12.05 -5.00 0.43
C ILE A 75 10.72 -4.61 1.07
N ASP A 76 10.82 -4.00 2.25
CA ASP A 76 9.74 -3.40 3.02
C ASP A 76 9.55 -1.93 2.61
N PHE A 77 8.84 -1.72 1.50
CA PHE A 77 8.41 -0.37 1.06
C PHE A 77 7.29 0.14 1.95
N VAL A 78 7.59 1.12 2.79
CA VAL A 78 6.64 1.74 3.69
C VAL A 78 5.87 2.83 2.92
N VAL A 79 4.55 2.75 2.94
CA VAL A 79 3.67 3.71 2.27
C VAL A 79 2.55 4.16 3.20
N SER A 80 1.87 5.25 2.85
CA SER A 80 0.74 5.77 3.63
C SER A 80 -0.39 4.74 3.78
N ALA A 81 -0.97 4.64 4.98
CA ALA A 81 -2.15 3.82 5.26
C ALA A 81 -3.42 4.33 4.56
N ASP A 82 -3.40 5.59 4.10
CA ASP A 82 -4.54 6.22 3.42
C ASP A 82 -4.38 6.20 1.89
N ALA A 83 -3.38 5.48 1.37
CA ALA A 83 -3.24 5.25 -0.06
C ALA A 83 -4.45 4.46 -0.60
N MET A 84 -5.11 5.02 -1.61
CA MET A 84 -6.30 4.45 -2.24
C MET A 84 -6.02 4.04 -3.68
N VAL A 85 -6.69 2.99 -4.14
CA VAL A 85 -6.63 2.54 -5.53
C VAL A 85 -7.68 3.28 -6.35
N TRP A 86 -7.21 3.96 -7.40
CA TRP A 86 -8.02 4.64 -8.40
C TRP A 86 -7.55 4.25 -9.81
N PRO A 87 -8.41 4.28 -10.84
CA PRO A 87 -9.84 4.59 -10.78
C PRO A 87 -10.68 3.44 -10.19
N MET A 88 -11.89 3.74 -9.72
CA MET A 88 -12.81 2.77 -9.12
C MET A 88 -14.24 2.99 -9.62
N VAL A 89 -14.93 1.91 -10.00
CA VAL A 89 -16.39 1.88 -10.16
C VAL A 89 -16.99 1.28 -8.90
N PRO A 90 -17.88 2.00 -8.17
CA PRO A 90 -18.56 1.45 -7.00
C PRO A 90 -19.35 0.18 -7.33
N GLN A 91 -19.58 -0.68 -6.34
CA GLN A 91 -20.40 -1.87 -6.57
C GLN A 91 -21.86 -1.48 -6.84
N GLY A 92 -22.50 -2.21 -7.76
CA GLY A 92 -23.92 -2.05 -8.07
C GLY A 92 -24.26 -0.88 -9.00
N VAL A 93 -23.28 -0.21 -9.61
CA VAL A 93 -23.51 0.88 -10.58
C VAL A 93 -22.90 0.60 -11.96
N SER A 94 -23.34 1.34 -12.97
CA SER A 94 -22.76 1.30 -14.33
C SER A 94 -21.30 1.77 -14.33
N ASN A 95 -20.50 1.27 -15.28
CA ASN A 95 -19.13 1.72 -15.54
C ASN A 95 -19.04 3.23 -15.83
N SER A 96 -20.12 3.86 -16.28
CA SER A 96 -20.21 5.32 -16.46
C SER A 96 -19.97 6.10 -15.16
N PHE A 97 -20.15 5.48 -13.99
CA PHE A 97 -19.92 6.08 -12.66
C PHE A 97 -18.49 5.88 -12.13
N ILE A 98 -17.53 5.63 -13.01
CA ILE A 98 -16.12 5.55 -12.65
C ILE A 98 -15.66 6.83 -11.92
N ARG A 99 -14.89 6.65 -10.84
CA ARG A 99 -14.26 7.71 -10.07
C ARG A 99 -12.75 7.65 -10.24
N TYR A 100 -12.08 8.77 -10.51
CA TYR A 100 -10.62 8.83 -10.67
C TYR A 100 -9.90 9.40 -9.43
N ALA A 101 -10.64 10.02 -8.52
CA ALA A 101 -10.18 10.41 -7.20
C ALA A 101 -11.37 10.41 -6.23
N ARG A 102 -11.11 10.65 -4.95
CA ARG A 102 -12.16 10.81 -3.93
C ARG A 102 -13.11 11.94 -4.39
N GLU A 103 -14.39 11.60 -4.54
CA GLU A 103 -15.46 12.52 -4.97
C GLU A 103 -15.33 13.09 -6.39
N ALA A 104 -14.45 12.55 -7.23
CA ALA A 104 -14.26 13.05 -8.60
C ALA A 104 -14.55 11.96 -9.66
N SER A 105 -15.45 12.28 -10.60
CA SER A 105 -15.78 11.47 -11.77
C SER A 105 -15.40 12.21 -13.06
N PRO A 106 -15.05 11.51 -14.15
CA PRO A 106 -14.80 12.15 -15.43
C PRO A 106 -16.05 12.90 -15.91
N ALA A 107 -15.85 14.11 -16.45
CA ALA A 107 -16.88 14.78 -17.23
C ALA A 107 -16.88 14.16 -18.63
N TYR A 108 -18.00 13.57 -19.04
CA TYR A 108 -18.19 13.12 -20.41
C TYR A 108 -18.95 14.23 -21.16
N GLU A 109 -18.42 14.69 -22.29
CA GLU A 109 -19.22 15.49 -23.23
C GLU A 109 -20.30 14.57 -23.83
N GLU A 110 -21.56 15.02 -23.85
CA GLU A 110 -22.61 14.32 -24.59
C GLU A 110 -22.28 14.41 -26.08
N ALA A 111 -22.05 13.24 -26.70
CA ALA A 111 -21.78 13.11 -28.14
C ALA A 111 -23.05 13.32 -28.98
#